data_AF-A0A060X012-F1
#
_entry.id   AF-A0A060X012-F1
#
_cell.length_a   1.000
_cell.length_b   1.000
_cell.length_c   1.000
_cell.angle_alpha   90.00
_cell.angle_beta   90.00
_cell.angle_gamma   90.00
#
_symmetry.space_group_name_H-M   'P 1'
#
loop_
_entity.id
_entity.type
_entity.pdbx_description
1 polymer ?
#
loop_
_entity_poly.entity_id
_entity_poly.type
_entity_poly.pdbx_seq_one_letter_code
_entity_poly.pdbx_strand_id
1 'polypeptide(L)'
;MERYWHTRCLKCSCCHAQLGEIGTTCYSKGGMILCKNDYIRLFGHSGACSACGQSIPASEMVMRAQGNVYHLKCFTCATCRNRLVPGDRFHYVNGTIFCEHDRPGGALLRSHLTPLQGNGMMPDQKVC
;
A
#
# COMPACT_ATOMS: atom_id res chain seq x y z
N MET A 1 -33.86 -2.45 10.97
CA MET A 1 -33.29 -1.69 12.11
C MET A 1 -33.78 -0.27 11.96
N GLU A 2 -34.94 0.06 12.53
CA GLU A 2 -35.49 1.42 12.48
C GLU A 2 -35.34 2.02 13.88
N ARG A 3 -34.29 2.83 14.05
CA ARG A 3 -34.04 3.59 15.27
C ARG A 3 -33.72 5.02 14.86
N TYR A 4 -34.35 5.97 15.52
CA TYR A 4 -34.12 7.39 15.28
C TYR A 4 -33.08 7.91 16.27
N TRP A 5 -32.18 8.76 15.78
CA TRP A 5 -31.11 9.33 16.59
C TRP A 5 -31.08 10.83 16.38
N HIS A 6 -30.87 11.59 17.45
CA HIS A 6 -30.43 12.97 17.28
C HIS A 6 -29.09 12.97 16.52
N THR A 7 -28.91 13.93 15.63
CA THR A 7 -27.69 14.09 14.82
C THR A 7 -26.41 14.04 15.66
N ARG A 8 -26.44 14.67 16.84
CA ARG A 8 -25.32 14.72 17.79
C ARG A 8 -25.15 13.47 18.64
N CYS A 9 -26.16 12.60 18.74
CA CYS A 9 -26.10 11.37 19.54
C CYS A 9 -25.60 10.17 18.71
N LEU A 10 -25.73 10.22 17.38
CA LEU A 10 -25.23 9.18 16.49
C LEU A 10 -23.71 9.32 16.29
N LYS A 11 -22.94 8.64 17.14
CA LYS A 11 -21.47 8.70 17.15
C LYS A 11 -20.84 7.34 16.95
N CYS A 12 -19.64 7.31 16.36
CA CYS A 12 -18.83 6.10 16.31
C CYS A 12 -18.46 5.66 17.74
N SER A 13 -18.65 4.37 18.06
CA SER A 13 -18.27 3.81 19.35
C SER A 13 -16.76 3.83 19.61
N CYS A 14 -15.93 3.93 18.56
CA CYS A 14 -14.46 3.91 18.69
C CYS A 14 -13.82 5.30 18.67
N CYS A 15 -14.15 6.14 17.69
CA CYS A 15 -13.54 7.46 17.53
C CYS A 15 -14.44 8.62 17.96
N HIS A 16 -15.68 8.35 18.40
CA HIS A 16 -16.67 9.34 18.82
C HIS A 16 -17.10 10.38 17.78
N ALA A 17 -16.64 10.22 16.54
CA ALA A 17 -16.98 11.13 15.47
C ALA A 17 -18.49 11.07 15.16
N GLN A 18 -19.09 12.23 14.86
CA GLN A 18 -20.52 12.35 14.57
C GLN A 18 -20.82 11.77 13.19
N LEU A 19 -21.49 10.62 13.16
CA LEU A 19 -21.65 9.85 11.92
C LEU A 19 -22.55 10.56 10.92
N GLY A 20 -23.54 11.32 11.41
CA GLY A 20 -24.41 12.14 10.56
C GLY A 20 -23.68 13.30 9.84
N GLU A 21 -22.50 13.70 10.32
CA GLU A 21 -21.67 14.72 9.66
C GLU A 21 -20.66 14.11 8.68
N ILE A 22 -20.17 12.89 8.97
CA ILE A 22 -19.14 12.22 8.18
C ILE A 22 -19.71 11.54 6.92
N GLY A 23 -20.97 11.11 6.96
CA GLY A 23 -21.61 10.50 5.80
C GLY A 23 -23.05 10.06 6.05
N THR A 24 -23.66 9.48 5.02
CA THR A 24 -25.05 9.01 5.07
C THR A 24 -25.20 7.57 5.56
N THR A 25 -24.07 6.88 5.82
CA THR A 25 -24.05 5.47 6.22
C THR A 25 -23.25 5.25 7.49
N CYS A 26 -23.69 4.30 8.29
CA CYS A 26 -22.97 3.79 9.45
C CYS A 26 -23.02 2.26 9.46
N TYR A 27 -22.12 1.64 10.21
CA TYR A 27 -22.00 0.18 10.28
C TYR A 27 -22.38 -0.27 11.70
N SER A 28 -23.18 -1.33 11.82
CA SER A 28 -23.53 -1.90 13.11
C SER A 28 -23.03 -3.34 13.22
N LYS A 29 -22.31 -3.65 14.30
CA LYS A 29 -21.81 -5.02 14.58
C LYS A 29 -21.50 -5.17 16.06
N GLY A 30 -21.94 -6.27 16.67
CA GLY A 30 -21.67 -6.56 18.08
C GLY A 30 -22.17 -5.47 19.06
N GLY A 31 -23.31 -4.84 18.76
CA GLY A 31 -23.86 -3.75 19.58
C GLY A 31 -23.17 -2.38 19.41
N MET A 32 -22.08 -2.30 18.62
CA MET A 32 -21.41 -1.04 18.31
C MET A 32 -21.97 -0.41 17.03
N ILE A 33 -21.96 0.91 16.98
CA ILE A 33 -22.20 1.69 15.76
C ILE A 33 -20.87 2.35 15.39
N LEU A 34 -20.38 2.08 14.18
CA LEU A 34 -19.03 2.44 13.75
C LEU A 34 -19.04 3.26 12.46
N CYS A 35 -18.03 4.11 12.33
CA CYS A 35 -17.71 4.73 11.04
C CYS A 35 -17.10 3.67 10.10
N LYS A 36 -17.08 3.95 8.79
CA LYS A 36 -16.50 3.04 7.79
C LYS A 36 -15.06 2.65 8.12
N ASN A 37 -14.23 3.60 8.55
CA ASN A 37 -12.82 3.37 8.84
C ASN A 37 -12.64 2.44 10.04
N ASP A 38 -13.34 2.68 11.15
CA ASP A 38 -13.24 1.82 12.33
C ASP A 38 -13.85 0.44 12.09
N TYR A 39 -14.93 0.37 11.31
CA TYR A 39 -15.50 -0.91 10.90
C TYR A 39 -14.50 -1.73 10.09
N ILE A 40 -13.85 -1.14 9.07
CA ILE A 40 -12.82 -1.82 8.28
C ILE A 40 -11.62 -2.19 9.15
N ARG A 41 -11.17 -1.30 10.03
CA ARG A 41 -10.03 -1.53 10.92
C ARG A 41 -10.26 -2.70 11.88
N LEU A 42 -11.47 -2.84 12.43
CA LEU A 42 -11.80 -3.88 13.41
C LEU A 42 -12.30 -5.18 12.78
N PHE A 43 -13.02 -5.10 11.67
CA PHE A 43 -13.77 -6.22 11.10
C PHE A 43 -13.54 -6.44 9.61
N GLY A 44 -12.71 -5.61 8.97
CA GLY A 44 -12.31 -5.82 7.59
C GLY A 44 -11.38 -7.03 7.47
N HIS A 45 -11.31 -7.58 6.26
CA HIS A 45 -10.42 -8.70 5.97
C HIS A 45 -8.97 -8.22 5.95
N SER A 46 -8.18 -8.64 6.92
CA SER A 46 -6.72 -8.52 6.88
C SER A 46 -6.13 -9.60 5.97
N GLY A 47 -4.96 -9.31 5.41
CA GLY A 47 -4.19 -10.25 4.58
C GLY A 47 -2.78 -10.46 5.14
N ALA A 48 -1.96 -11.23 4.43
CA ALA A 48 -0.52 -11.34 4.71
C ALA A 48 0.26 -11.01 3.44
N CYS A 49 1.33 -10.22 3.57
CA CYS A 49 2.16 -9.83 2.46
C CYS A 49 2.96 -11.03 1.92
N SER A 50 2.79 -11.38 0.65
CA SER A 50 3.48 -12.53 0.04
C SER A 50 5.00 -12.36 -0.07
N ALA A 51 5.53 -11.14 0.09
CA ALA A 51 6.98 -10.89 0.06
C ALA A 51 7.66 -10.88 1.44
N CYS A 52 6.99 -10.41 2.50
CA CYS A 52 7.60 -10.33 3.84
C CYS A 52 6.90 -11.19 4.91
N GLY A 53 5.78 -11.84 4.57
CA GLY A 53 4.99 -12.68 5.47
C GLY A 53 4.22 -11.93 6.56
N GLN A 54 4.43 -10.62 6.72
CA GLN A 54 3.78 -9.83 7.77
C GLN A 54 2.32 -9.55 7.44
N SER A 55 1.50 -9.44 8.49
CA SER A 55 0.08 -9.10 8.37
C SER A 55 -0.12 -7.71 7.77
N ILE A 56 -1.08 -7.59 6.86
CA ILE A 56 -1.53 -6.34 6.29
C ILE A 56 -2.88 -5.97 6.93
N PRO A 57 -2.98 -4.83 7.64
CA PRO A 57 -4.23 -4.31 8.16
C PRO A 57 -5.26 -4.10 7.03
N ALA A 58 -6.53 -4.35 7.31
CA ALA A 58 -7.61 -4.19 6.32
C ALA A 58 -7.77 -2.74 5.80
N SER A 59 -7.25 -1.75 6.55
CA SER A 59 -7.23 -0.34 6.17
C SER A 59 -6.01 0.07 5.34
N GLU A 60 -4.99 -0.78 5.22
CA GLU A 60 -3.75 -0.45 4.51
C GLU A 60 -3.91 -0.68 2.99
N MET A 61 -3.34 0.22 2.20
CA MET A 61 -3.32 0.09 0.75
C MET A 61 -2.29 -0.96 0.32
N VAL A 62 -2.67 -1.81 -0.64
CA VAL A 62 -1.86 -2.95 -1.09
C VAL A 62 -1.67 -2.96 -2.59
N MET A 63 -0.57 -3.57 -3.03
CA MET A 63 -0.40 -4.04 -4.40
C MET A 63 -0.95 -5.46 -4.54
N ARG A 64 -1.51 -5.78 -5.72
CA ARG A 64 -2.05 -7.11 -6.03
C ARG A 64 -1.45 -7.63 -7.33
N ALA A 65 -0.99 -8.88 -7.34
CA ALA A 65 -0.49 -9.55 -8.53
C ALA A 65 -0.76 -11.05 -8.44
N GLN A 66 -1.39 -11.64 -9.47
CA GLN A 66 -1.66 -13.08 -9.56
C GLN A 66 -2.27 -13.68 -8.27
N GLY A 67 -3.27 -12.99 -7.70
CA GLY A 67 -3.95 -13.43 -6.47
C GLY A 67 -3.21 -13.12 -5.16
N ASN A 68 -1.94 -12.72 -5.23
CA ASN A 68 -1.13 -12.35 -4.07
C ASN A 68 -1.27 -10.87 -3.70
N VAL A 69 -1.07 -10.56 -2.43
CA VAL A 69 -1.12 -9.19 -1.87
C VAL A 69 0.24 -8.81 -1.30
N TYR A 70 0.61 -7.54 -1.46
CA TYR A 70 1.91 -7.02 -1.02
C TYR A 70 1.74 -5.63 -0.41
N HIS A 71 2.53 -5.32 0.62
CA HIS A 71 2.71 -3.93 1.02
C HIS A 71 3.27 -3.12 -0.16
N LEU A 72 2.92 -1.83 -0.25
CA LEU A 72 3.49 -0.94 -1.28
C LEU A 72 5.02 -0.99 -1.30
N LYS A 73 5.65 -0.97 -0.11
CA LYS A 73 7.12 -1.05 0.03
C LYS A 73 7.73 -2.41 -0.33
N CYS A 74 6.93 -3.48 -0.32
CA CYS A 74 7.39 -4.84 -0.60
C CYS A 74 7.19 -5.24 -2.06
N PHE A 75 6.47 -4.43 -2.85
CA PHE A 75 6.28 -4.66 -4.27
C PHE A 75 7.48 -4.12 -5.06
N THR A 76 8.58 -4.87 -5.03
CA THR A 76 9.88 -4.48 -5.58
C THR A 76 10.40 -5.49 -6.58
N CYS A 77 11.23 -5.04 -7.52
CA CYS A 77 11.95 -5.92 -8.43
C CYS A 77 12.94 -6.80 -7.65
N ALA A 78 12.95 -8.10 -7.89
CA ALA A 78 13.88 -9.03 -7.26
C ALA A 78 15.36 -8.78 -7.62
N THR A 79 15.61 -8.16 -8.79
CA THR A 79 16.95 -7.85 -9.31
C THR A 79 17.44 -6.48 -8.83
N CYS A 80 16.90 -5.38 -9.37
CA CYS A 80 17.36 -4.03 -9.02
C CYS A 80 16.81 -3.48 -7.69
N ARG A 81 15.89 -4.17 -7.02
CA ARG A 81 15.23 -3.73 -5.77
C ARG A 81 14.40 -2.45 -5.86
N ASN A 82 14.24 -1.87 -7.05
CA ASN A 82 13.35 -0.72 -7.26
C ASN A 82 11.91 -1.07 -6.90
N ARG A 83 11.23 -0.14 -6.22
CA ARG A 83 9.81 -0.24 -5.89
C ARG A 83 8.98 0.11 -7.12
N LEU A 84 8.05 -0.77 -7.44
CA LEU A 84 7.11 -0.58 -8.54
C LEU A 84 5.86 0.13 -8.03
N VAL A 85 5.37 1.10 -8.77
CA VAL A 85 4.18 1.92 -8.45
C VAL A 85 3.09 1.73 -9.51
N PRO A 86 1.83 2.14 -9.23
CA PRO A 86 0.78 2.08 -10.24
C PRO A 86 1.19 2.83 -11.52
N GLY A 87 1.13 2.14 -12.66
CA GLY A 87 1.59 2.65 -13.95
C GLY A 87 2.85 1.94 -14.48
N ASP A 88 3.67 1.36 -13.59
CA ASP A 88 4.88 0.64 -14.00
C ASP A 88 4.56 -0.68 -14.67
N ARG A 89 5.32 -1.00 -15.72
CA ARG A 89 5.32 -2.33 -16.34
C ARG A 89 6.22 -3.27 -15.55
N PHE A 90 5.75 -4.50 -15.35
CA PHE A 90 6.48 -5.51 -14.59
C PHE A 90 6.19 -6.93 -15.13
N HIS A 91 7.05 -7.86 -14.75
CA HIS A 91 6.90 -9.29 -15.01
C HIS A 91 6.70 -10.04 -13.69
N TYR A 92 5.87 -11.08 -13.73
CA TYR A 92 5.63 -11.96 -12.60
C TYR A 92 5.97 -13.40 -13.00
N VAL A 93 7.01 -13.97 -12.41
CA VAL A 93 7.53 -15.30 -12.77
C VAL A 93 7.70 -16.11 -11.50
N ASN A 94 6.98 -17.23 -11.38
CA ASN A 94 7.07 -18.17 -10.25
C ASN A 94 7.02 -17.49 -8.88
N GLY A 95 6.07 -16.59 -8.65
CA GLY A 95 5.96 -15.87 -7.38
C GLY A 95 6.82 -14.61 -7.26
N THR A 96 7.73 -14.38 -8.20
CA THR A 96 8.76 -13.34 -8.12
C THR A 96 8.44 -12.19 -9.09
N ILE A 97 8.63 -10.95 -8.61
CA ILE A 97 8.35 -9.72 -9.35
C ILE A 97 9.64 -9.16 -9.95
N PHE A 98 9.60 -8.75 -11.21
CA PHE A 98 10.69 -8.10 -11.92
C PHE A 98 10.19 -6.84 -12.60
N CYS A 99 10.98 -5.77 -12.63
CA CYS A 99 10.64 -4.61 -13.45
C CYS A 99 10.75 -4.95 -14.94
N GLU A 100 10.24 -4.08 -15.80
CA GLU A 100 10.32 -4.22 -17.27
C GLU A 100 11.74 -4.51 -17.79
N HIS A 101 12.77 -3.95 -17.14
CA HIS A 101 14.17 -4.05 -17.59
C HIS A 101 14.89 -5.32 -17.11
N ASP A 102 14.37 -6.01 -16.09
CA ASP A 102 15.07 -7.11 -15.37
C ASP A 102 14.43 -8.49 -15.60
N ARG A 103 13.70 -8.67 -16.70
CA ARG A 103 12.98 -9.92 -16.98
C ARG A 103 13.95 -11.13 -17.02
N PRO A 104 13.75 -12.17 -16.18
CA PRO A 104 14.56 -13.38 -16.27
C PRO A 104 14.24 -14.15 -17.55
N GLY A 105 15.29 -14.52 -18.30
CA GLY A 105 15.17 -15.27 -19.56
C GLY A 105 15.02 -14.40 -20.82
N GLY A 106 15.01 -13.06 -20.70
CA GLY A 106 15.18 -12.15 -21.82
C GLY A 106 16.67 -11.91 -22.07
N ALA A 107 17.34 -12.81 -22.80
CA ALA A 107 18.66 -12.50 -23.32
C ALA A 107 18.55 -11.39 -24.38
N LEU A 108 19.51 -10.44 -24.31
CA LEU A 108 19.83 -9.34 -25.25
C LEU A 108 18.92 -8.09 -25.07
N LEU A 109 19.35 -6.91 -24.62
CA LEU A 109 20.66 -6.25 -24.62
C LEU A 109 20.97 -5.61 -23.26
N ARG A 110 22.20 -5.83 -22.77
CA ARG A 110 22.82 -4.94 -21.78
C ARG A 110 23.01 -3.56 -22.40
N SER A 111 22.47 -2.53 -21.76
CA SER A 111 23.02 -1.18 -21.78
C SER A 111 23.07 -0.60 -20.37
N HIS A 112 23.52 -1.40 -19.39
CA HIS A 112 24.11 -0.84 -18.18
C HIS A 112 25.54 -0.39 -18.51
N LEU A 113 25.66 0.81 -19.07
CA LEU A 113 26.87 1.60 -18.92
C LEU A 113 26.92 2.05 -17.45
N THR A 114 27.79 1.43 -16.68
CA THR A 114 28.25 1.95 -15.38
C THR A 114 29.04 3.23 -15.64
N PRO A 115 28.70 4.39 -15.04
CA PRO A 115 29.62 5.51 -15.02
C PRO A 115 30.79 5.14 -14.12
N LEU A 116 31.99 5.19 -14.71
CA LEU A 116 33.25 5.04 -14.02
C LEU A 116 33.41 6.12 -12.94
N GLN A 117 34.01 5.68 -11.86
CA GLN A 117 34.45 6.43 -10.70
C GLN A 117 35.32 7.63 -11.10
N GLY A 118 34.85 8.85 -10.81
CA GLY A 118 35.64 10.08 -10.89
C GLY A 118 35.84 10.64 -9.49
N ASN A 119 37.04 10.46 -8.94
CA ASN A 119 37.51 11.24 -7.79
C ASN A 119 37.51 12.73 -8.14
N GLY A 120 36.96 13.57 -7.27
CA GLY A 120 37.11 15.02 -7.41
C GLY A 120 36.33 15.84 -6.41
N MET A 121 37.00 16.19 -5.31
CA MET A 121 37.08 17.55 -4.73
C MET A 121 35.79 18.36 -4.52
N MET A 122 35.44 18.55 -3.24
CA MET A 122 34.64 19.69 -2.75
C MET A 122 35.34 21.01 -3.14
N PRO A 123 34.59 22.09 -3.40
CA PRO A 123 34.59 23.16 -2.39
C PRO A 123 33.23 23.86 -2.18
N ASP A 124 33.19 24.48 -1.01
CA ASP A 124 32.29 25.51 -0.49
C ASP A 124 31.91 26.60 -1.51
N GLN A 125 30.62 26.95 -1.65
CA GLN A 125 30.16 28.35 -1.50
C GLN A 125 28.64 28.54 -1.60
N LYS A 126 28.25 29.61 -0.90
CA LYS A 126 26.97 30.14 -0.42
C LYS A 126 26.22 30.99 -1.49
N VAL A 127 24.92 31.25 -1.20
CA VAL A 127 24.04 32.34 -1.71
C VAL A 127 23.46 32.11 -3.13
N CYS A 128 22.16 32.26 -3.42
CA CYS A 128 21.03 33.03 -2.84
C CYS A 128 19.92 32.14 -2.28
#